data_AF-A0A442XG10-F1
#
_entry.id   AF-A0A442XG10-F1
#
_cell.length_a   1.000
_cell.length_b   1.000
_cell.length_c   1.000
_cell.angle_alpha   90.00
_cell.angle_beta   90.00
_cell.angle_gamma   90.00
#
_symmetry.space_group_name_H-M   'P 1'
#
loop_
_entity.id
_entity.type
_entity.pdbx_description
1 polymer ?
#
loop_
_entity_poly.entity_id
_entity_poly.type
_entity_poly.pdbx_seq_one_letter_code
_entity_poly.pdbx_strand_id
1 'polypeptide(L)' 'MTNHKVFSAIGDFFTVFGSAVAASHAVEAGRKPRARDLRNLGMDPAAFNKIGRF' A
#
# COMPACT_ATOMS: atom_id res chain seq x y z
N MET A 1 2.31 -26.05 17.31
CA MET A 1 2.84 -24.67 17.22
C MET A 1 2.59 -24.13 15.80
N THR A 2 1.38 -23.67 15.43
CA THR A 2 1.16 -23.18 14.05
C THR A 2 -0.05 -22.27 13.79
N ASN A 3 -0.71 -21.67 14.81
CA ASN A 3 -1.82 -20.74 14.54
C ASN A 3 -1.38 -19.31 14.21
N HIS A 4 -0.32 -18.80 14.86
CA HIS A 4 0.09 -17.39 14.72
C HIS A 4 0.54 -17.02 13.31
N LYS A 5 1.15 -17.96 12.55
CA LYS A 5 1.64 -17.68 11.19
C LYS A 5 0.52 -17.45 10.20
N VAL A 6 -0.58 -18.21 10.31
CA VAL A 6 -1.74 -18.10 9.43
C VAL A 6 -2.49 -16.78 9.69
N PHE A 7 -2.71 -16.44 10.96
CA PHE A 7 -3.31 -15.15 11.32
C PHE A 7 -2.44 -13.96 10.88
N SER A 8 -1.11 -14.08 10.98
CA SER A 8 -0.19 -13.03 10.51
C SER A 8 -0.28 -12.86 8.98
N ALA A 9 -0.23 -13.97 8.22
CA ALA A 9 -0.30 -13.91 6.76
C ALA A 9 -1.62 -13.31 6.23
N ILE A 10 -2.75 -13.61 6.89
CA ILE A 10 -4.05 -13.03 6.55
C ILE A 10 -4.06 -11.52 6.86
N GLY A 11 -3.54 -11.12 8.03
CA GLY A 11 -3.41 -9.70 8.41
C GLY A 11 -2.53 -8.90 7.45
N ASP A 12 -1.43 -9.50 7.00
CA ASP A 12 -0.52 -8.91 6.02
C ASP A 12 -1.21 -8.74 4.66
N PHE A 13 -1.96 -9.75 4.19
CA PHE A 13 -2.73 -9.65 2.94
C PHE A 13 -3.75 -8.51 2.98
N PHE A 14 -4.56 -8.41 4.03
CA PHE A 14 -5.53 -7.31 4.17
C PHE A 14 -4.87 -5.95 4.29
N THR A 15 -3.68 -5.88 4.89
CA THR A 15 -2.90 -4.63 4.98
C THR A 15 -2.43 -4.18 3.60
N VAL A 16 -1.89 -5.08 2.79
CA VAL A 16 -1.46 -4.79 1.41
C VAL A 16 -2.65 -4.42 0.54
N PHE A 17 -3.75 -5.19 0.61
CA PHE A 17 -4.96 -4.92 -0.17
C PHE A 17 -5.59 -3.57 0.20
N GLY A 18 -5.72 -3.27 1.49
CA GLY A 18 -6.22 -1.97 1.95
C GLY A 18 -5.35 -0.80 1.49
N SER A 19 -4.02 -0.97 1.52
CA SER A 19 -3.08 0.02 0.97
C SER A 19 -3.20 0.18 -0.55
N ALA A 20 -3.47 -0.89 -1.29
CA ALA A 20 -3.72 -0.82 -2.74
C ALA A 20 -4.97 0.01 -3.06
N VAL A 21 -6.06 -0.24 -2.33
CA VAL A 21 -7.32 0.53 -2.47
C VAL A 21 -7.10 2.00 -2.14
N ALA A 22 -6.42 2.29 -1.02
CA ALA A 22 -6.14 3.66 -0.60
C ALA A 22 -5.23 4.41 -1.60
N ALA A 23 -4.21 3.74 -2.13
CA ALA A 23 -3.33 4.28 -3.15
C ALA A 23 -4.08 4.55 -4.47
N SER A 24 -4.92 3.61 -4.91
CA SER A 24 -5.72 3.76 -6.14
C SER A 24 -6.69 4.94 -6.03
N HIS A 25 -7.46 5.02 -4.93
CA HIS A 25 -8.35 6.16 -4.69
C HIS A 25 -7.58 7.48 -4.62
N ALA A 26 -6.36 7.48 -4.07
CA ALA A 26 -5.55 8.69 -4.06
C ALA A 26 -5.21 9.16 -5.49
N VAL A 27 -4.71 8.26 -6.33
CA VAL A 27 -4.41 8.58 -7.73
C VAL A 27 -5.67 9.01 -8.49
N GLU A 28 -6.79 8.29 -8.35
CA GLU A 28 -8.05 8.65 -9.01
C GLU A 28 -8.58 10.03 -8.58
N ALA A 29 -8.40 10.41 -7.32
CA ALA A 29 -8.78 11.72 -6.81
C ALA A 29 -7.74 12.83 -7.10
N GLY A 30 -6.71 12.55 -7.91
CA GLY A 30 -5.65 13.51 -8.24
C GLY A 30 -4.78 13.90 -7.04
N ARG A 31 -4.78 13.10 -5.96
CA ARG A 31 -3.97 13.32 -4.76
C ARG A 31 -2.85 12.29 -4.66
N LYS A 32 -1.78 12.68 -4.00
CA LYS A 32 -0.66 11.76 -3.78
C LYS A 32 -1.02 10.63 -2.79
N PRO A 33 -0.78 9.35 -3.14
CA PRO A 33 -0.89 8.23 -2.21
C PRO A 33 0.00 8.43 -0.98
N ARG A 34 -0.45 7.92 0.18
CA ARG A 34 0.33 8.03 1.41
C ARG A 34 1.59 7.18 1.30
N ALA A 35 2.69 7.67 1.87
CA ALA A 35 3.97 6.96 1.86
C ALA A 35 3.90 5.57 2.51
N ARG A 36 3.04 5.39 3.52
CA ARG A 36 2.80 4.08 4.15
C ARG A 36 2.17 3.09 3.19
N ASP A 37 1.17 3.52 2.43
CA ASP A 37 0.45 2.65 1.50
C ASP A 37 1.37 2.23 0.34
N LEU A 38 2.18 3.17 -0.17
CA LEU A 38 3.21 2.85 -1.16
C LEU A 38 4.23 1.83 -0.64
N ARG A 39 4.72 2.00 0.59
CA ARG A 39 5.67 1.04 1.20
C ARG A 39 5.05 -0.34 1.40
N ASN A 40 3.79 -0.41 1.81
CA ASN A 40 3.05 -1.68 1.94
C ASN A 40 2.90 -2.39 0.60
N LEU A 41 2.85 -1.64 -0.51
CA LEU A 41 2.83 -2.17 -1.87
C LEU A 41 4.23 -2.52 -2.42
N GLY A 42 5.28 -2.37 -1.61
CA GLY A 42 6.66 -2.57 -2.05
C GLY A 42 7.18 -1.44 -2.95
N MET A 43 6.50 -0.31 -3.01
CA MET A 43 6.91 0.86 -3.79
C MET A 43 7.68 1.85 -2.92
N ASP A 44 8.73 2.44 -3.50
CA ASP A 44 9.42 3.56 -2.87
C ASP A 44 8.61 4.87 -3.06
N PRO A 45 8.24 5.57 -1.97
CA PRO A 45 7.47 6.81 -2.07
C PRO A 45 8.21 7.92 -2.83
N ALA A 46 9.54 7.96 -2.82
CA ALA A 46 10.30 8.97 -3.54
C ALA A 46 10.34 8.66 -5.05
N ALA A 47 10.44 7.39 -5.43
CA ALA A 47 10.29 6.92 -6.81
C ALA A 47 8.89 7.22 -7.35
N PHE A 48 7.84 6.98 -6.56
CA PHE A 48 6.47 7.33 -6.94
C PHE A 48 6.31 8.83 -7.23
N ASN A 49 6.93 9.70 -6.44
CA ASN A 49 6.91 11.15 -6.66
C ASN A 49 7.59 11.59 -7.96
N LYS A 50 8.49 10.77 -8.50
CA LYS A 50 9.14 11.05 -9.79
C LYS A 50 8.24 10.65 -10.97
N ILE A 51 7.31 9.71 -10.76
CA ILE A 51 6.38 9.21 -11.79
C ILE A 51 5.17 10.13 -11.93
N GLY A 52 4.61 10.57 -10.80
CA GLY A 52 3.39 11.37 -10.76
C GLY A 52 3.67 12.85 -11.00
N ARG A 53 3.37 13.32 -12.21
CA ARG A 53 3.11 14.74 -12.51
C ARG A 53 1.70 15.08 -12.03
N PHE A 54 1.50 15.08 -10.71
CA PHE A 54 0.28 15.54 -10.03
C PHE A 54 0.67 16.52 -8.92
#